data_AF-A0A7S0U3J1-F1
#
_entry.id   AF-A0A7S0U3J1-F1
#
_cell.length_a   1.000
_cell.length_b   1.000
_cell.length_c   1.000
_cell.angle_alpha   90.00
_cell.angle_beta   90.00
_cell.angle_gamma   90.00
#
_symmetry.space_group_name_H-M   'P 1'
#
loop_
_entity.id
_entity.type
_entity.pdbx_description
1 polymer ?
#
loop_
_entity_poly.entity_id
_entity_poly.type
_entity_poly.pdbx_seq_one_letter_code
_entity_poly.pdbx_strand_id
1 'polypeptide(L)'
;AVKENAQSLVFEGQHIKLVTSLGIFVTMNPGYAGRSELPDNLKALLRPIAMMVPDLALIAEIMLGSEGFQNGKVLGKKLITLYSLMQQQMSKQDHYDYGMRAIKAVLVVAGSVK
;
A
#
# COMPACT_ATOMS: atom_id res chain seq x y z
N ALA A 1 -14.33 27.38 -4.59
CA ALA A 1 -14.18 27.37 -3.13
C ALA A 1 -12.74 27.06 -2.67
N VAL A 2 -12.28 25.80 -2.66
CA VAL A 2 -10.89 25.47 -2.22
C VAL A 2 -9.83 26.11 -3.11
N LYS A 3 -9.93 25.98 -4.44
CA LYS A 3 -9.02 26.63 -5.40
C LYS A 3 -9.05 28.17 -5.36
N GLU A 4 -10.13 28.74 -4.82
CA GLU A 4 -10.35 30.19 -4.74
C GLU A 4 -9.99 30.76 -3.36
N ASN A 5 -9.43 29.95 -2.46
CA ASN A 5 -9.13 30.32 -1.07
C ASN A 5 -10.33 30.90 -0.30
N ALA A 6 -11.54 30.41 -0.57
CA ALA A 6 -12.73 30.80 0.18
C ALA A 6 -12.64 30.33 1.65
N GLN A 7 -13.24 31.07 2.59
CA GLN A 7 -13.27 30.69 4.01
C GLN A 7 -14.42 29.76 4.38
N SER A 8 -15.43 29.63 3.52
CA SER A 8 -16.57 28.74 3.69
C SER A 8 -17.14 28.33 2.34
N LEU A 9 -17.85 27.20 2.30
CA LEU A 9 -18.67 26.80 1.15
C LEU A 9 -20.11 26.53 1.58
N VAL A 10 -21.04 26.61 0.63
CA VAL A 10 -22.37 26.02 0.79
C VAL A 10 -22.33 24.65 0.14
N PHE A 11 -22.61 23.61 0.91
CA PHE A 11 -22.67 22.23 0.44
C PHE A 11 -23.99 21.62 0.89
N GLU A 12 -24.78 21.12 -0.06
CA GLU A 12 -26.10 20.52 0.21
C GLU A 12 -27.01 21.41 1.08
N GLY A 13 -26.98 22.73 0.84
CA GLY A 13 -27.77 23.72 1.58
C GLY A 13 -27.21 24.11 2.95
N GLN A 14 -26.09 23.53 3.38
CA GLN A 14 -25.42 23.87 4.65
C GLN A 14 -24.20 24.75 4.43
N HIS A 15 -24.02 25.73 5.32
CA HIS A 15 -22.80 26.54 5.38
C HIS A 15 -21.71 25.80 6.15
N ILE A 16 -20.62 25.46 5.46
CA ILE A 16 -19.49 24.73 6.01
C ILE A 16 -18.26 25.62 5.97
N LYS A 17 -17.59 25.80 7.12
CA LYS A 17 -16.30 26.49 7.19
C LYS A 17 -15.23 25.65 6.51
N LEU A 18 -14.42 26.26 5.65
CA LEU A 18 -13.32 25.60 4.97
C LEU A 18 -12.09 25.53 5.87
N VAL A 19 -11.47 24.34 5.89
CA VAL A 19 -10.20 24.09 6.56
C VAL A 19 -9.14 23.89 5.49
N THR A 20 -8.18 24.81 5.39
CA THR A 20 -7.16 24.82 4.35
C THR A 20 -6.16 23.66 4.44
N SER A 21 -6.06 23.01 5.60
CA SER A 21 -5.26 21.80 5.79
C SER A 21 -5.96 20.51 5.34
N LEU A 22 -7.20 20.58 4.86
CA LEU A 22 -7.92 19.41 4.35
C LEU A 22 -7.28 18.92 3.04
N GLY A 23 -6.93 17.64 3.01
CA GLY A 23 -6.47 16.94 1.80
C GLY A 23 -7.41 15.81 1.42
N ILE A 24 -7.69 15.66 0.13
CA ILE A 24 -8.44 14.53 -0.42
C ILE A 24 -7.47 13.65 -1.21
N PHE A 25 -7.42 12.37 -0.86
CA PHE A 25 -6.58 11.38 -1.54
C PHE A 25 -7.44 10.20 -1.94
N VAL A 26 -7.28 9.74 -3.19
CA VAL A 26 -8.02 8.59 -3.73
C VAL A 26 -7.01 7.56 -4.20
N THR A 27 -7.15 6.33 -3.72
CA THR A 27 -6.37 5.18 -4.18
C THR A 27 -7.21 4.36 -5.14
N MET A 28 -6.79 4.27 -6.40
CA MET A 28 -7.43 3.43 -7.41
C MET A 28 -6.51 2.26 -7.72
N ASN A 29 -7.06 1.03 -7.72
CA ASN A 29 -6.40 -0.16 -8.25
C ASN A 29 -7.11 -0.50 -9.57
N PRO A 30 -6.59 -0.06 -10.73
CA PRO A 30 -7.23 -0.28 -12.03
C PRO A 30 -7.42 -1.77 -12.30
N GLY A 31 -8.54 -2.14 -12.92
CA GLY A 31 -8.81 -3.54 -13.29
C GLY A 31 -9.18 -4.48 -12.14
N TYR A 32 -9.41 -3.97 -10.92
CA TYR A 32 -9.92 -4.80 -9.84
C TYR A 32 -11.37 -5.20 -10.11
N ALA A 33 -11.60 -6.48 -10.39
CA ALA A 33 -12.92 -7.00 -10.77
C ALA A 33 -14.01 -6.62 -9.75
N GLY A 34 -15.17 -6.22 -10.27
CA GLY A 34 -16.33 -5.82 -9.45
C GLY A 34 -16.28 -4.40 -8.88
N ARG A 35 -15.31 -3.57 -9.28
CA ARG A 35 -15.26 -2.15 -8.89
C ARG A 35 -15.41 -1.25 -10.11
N SER A 36 -16.24 -0.23 -9.99
CA SER A 36 -16.33 0.84 -10.99
C SER A 36 -15.10 1.72 -10.93
N GLU A 37 -14.61 2.15 -12.08
CA GLU A 37 -13.58 3.18 -12.14
C GLU A 37 -14.12 4.54 -11.74
N LEU A 38 -13.21 5.41 -11.29
CA LEU A 38 -13.56 6.80 -11.05
C LEU A 38 -13.90 7.49 -12.39
N PRO A 39 -15.02 8.24 -12.48
CA PRO A 39 -15.37 9.03 -13.65
C PRO A 39 -14.26 10.02 -14.04
N ASP A 40 -14.10 10.26 -15.34
CA ASP A 40 -12.98 11.06 -15.86
C ASP A 40 -13.01 12.52 -15.39
N ASN A 41 -14.20 13.09 -15.20
CA ASN A 41 -14.37 14.43 -14.64
C ASN A 41 -13.81 14.56 -13.20
N LEU A 42 -13.91 13.49 -12.39
CA LEU A 42 -13.34 13.44 -11.05
C LEU A 42 -11.84 13.12 -11.08
N LYS A 43 -11.39 12.22 -11.97
CA LYS A 43 -9.96 11.95 -12.19
C LYS A 43 -9.21 13.23 -12.55
N ALA A 44 -9.79 14.10 -13.39
CA ALA A 44 -9.21 15.38 -13.80
C ALA A 44 -9.02 16.38 -12.64
N LEU A 45 -9.72 16.21 -11.51
CA LEU A 45 -9.54 17.05 -10.32
C LEU A 45 -8.37 16.59 -9.43
N LEU A 46 -7.83 15.41 -9.69
CA LEU A 46 -6.78 14.77 -8.89
C LEU A 46 -5.46 14.73 -9.65
N ARG A 47 -4.36 14.63 -8.91
CA ARG A 47 -3.03 14.40 -9.48
C ARG A 47 -2.75 12.90 -9.54
N PRO A 48 -2.53 12.30 -10.72
CA PRO A 48 -2.23 10.88 -10.81
C PRO A 48 -0.84 10.59 -10.25
N ILE A 49 -0.74 9.49 -9.50
CA ILE A 49 0.53 8.92 -9.02
C ILE A 49 0.49 7.44 -9.35
N ALA A 50 1.48 6.98 -10.11
CA ALA A 50 1.65 5.55 -10.39
C ALA A 50 2.43 4.90 -9.25
N MET A 51 1.77 4.04 -8.49
CA MET A 51 2.40 3.22 -7.46
C MET A 51 2.98 1.96 -8.12
N MET A 52 4.30 1.87 -8.21
CA MET A 52 5.01 0.75 -8.83
C MET A 52 5.30 -0.37 -7.82
N VAL A 53 5.83 -1.49 -8.33
CA VAL A 53 6.23 -2.67 -7.54
C VAL A 53 7.11 -2.23 -6.36
N PRO A 54 6.74 -2.58 -5.11
CA PRO A 54 7.51 -2.19 -3.93
C PRO A 54 8.82 -2.98 -3.83
N ASP A 55 9.84 -2.38 -3.22
CA ASP A 55 11.06 -3.09 -2.83
C ASP A 55 10.79 -3.96 -1.58
N LEU A 56 10.47 -5.22 -1.82
CA LEU A 56 10.15 -6.18 -0.75
C LEU A 56 11.34 -6.47 0.17
N ALA A 57 12.57 -6.37 -0.34
CA ALA A 57 13.76 -6.65 0.45
C ALA A 57 14.01 -5.52 1.46
N LEU A 58 13.83 -4.26 1.03
CA LEU A 58 13.89 -3.10 1.91
C LEU A 58 12.79 -3.15 2.98
N ILE A 59 11.56 -3.49 2.61
CA ILE A 59 10.46 -3.60 3.58
C ILE A 59 10.76 -4.71 4.60
N ALA A 60 11.23 -5.87 4.14
CA ALA A 60 11.60 -6.97 5.03
C ALA A 60 12.75 -6.59 5.96
N GLU A 61 13.76 -5.85 5.47
CA GLU A 61 14.86 -5.33 6.29
C GLU A 61 14.35 -4.41 7.41
N ILE A 62 13.48 -3.45 7.08
CA ILE A 62 12.91 -2.51 8.06
C ILE A 62 12.07 -3.25 9.11
N MET A 63 11.24 -4.20 8.67
CA MET A 63 10.41 -5.00 9.57
C MET A 63 11.26 -5.88 10.51
N LEU A 64 12.27 -6.57 9.98
CA LEU A 64 13.18 -7.35 10.82
C LEU A 64 13.96 -6.44 11.80
N GLY A 65 14.34 -5.24 11.35
CA GLY A 65 14.95 -4.23 12.21
C GLY A 65 14.03 -3.78 13.35
N SER A 66 12.73 -3.58 13.10
CA SER A 66 11.77 -3.22 14.15
C SER A 66 11.55 -4.32 15.18
N GLU A 67 11.72 -5.59 14.78
CA GLU A 67 11.73 -6.75 15.69
C GLU A 67 13.13 -7.00 16.34
N GLY A 68 14.07 -6.07 16.16
CA GLY A 68 15.40 -6.07 16.78
C GLY A 68 16.44 -6.99 16.13
N PHE A 69 16.20 -7.55 14.94
CA PHE A 69 17.18 -8.40 14.25
C PHE A 69 18.37 -7.56 13.76
N GLN A 70 19.57 -7.91 14.19
CA GLN A 70 20.80 -7.18 13.82
C GLN A 70 21.18 -7.36 12.34
N ASN A 71 20.84 -8.51 11.75
CA ASN A 71 21.18 -8.88 10.36
C ASN A 71 19.99 -8.73 9.39
N GLY A 72 19.08 -7.77 9.64
CA GLY A 72 17.84 -7.58 8.88
C GLY A 72 18.02 -7.50 7.36
N LYS A 73 19.07 -6.82 6.89
CA LYS A 73 19.41 -6.71 5.46
C LYS A 73 19.69 -8.05 4.78
N VAL A 74 20.51 -8.89 5.41
CA VAL A 74 20.90 -10.20 4.87
C VAL A 74 19.72 -11.16 4.94
N LEU A 75 19.01 -11.15 6.06
CA LEU A 75 17.83 -12.00 6.29
C LEU A 75 16.68 -11.63 5.34
N GLY A 76 16.39 -10.35 5.16
CA GLY A 76 15.37 -9.86 4.23
C GLY A 76 15.64 -10.29 2.80
N LYS A 77 16.88 -10.14 2.31
CA LYS A 77 17.26 -10.63 0.97
C LYS A 77 17.04 -12.14 0.82
N LYS A 78 17.50 -12.93 1.79
CA LYS A 78 17.31 -14.40 1.77
C LYS A 78 15.83 -14.77 1.75
N LEU A 79 15.01 -14.11 2.56
CA LEU A 79 13.56 -14.34 2.63
C LEU A 79 12.90 -14.05 1.28
N ILE A 80 13.17 -12.89 0.68
CA ILE A 80 12.56 -12.52 -0.61
C ILE A 80 13.04 -13.45 -1.74
N THR A 81 14.31 -13.83 -1.76
CA THR A 81 14.82 -14.82 -2.72
C THR A 81 14.12 -16.17 -2.54
N LEU A 82 13.95 -16.63 -1.30
CA LEU A 82 13.25 -17.88 -1.01
C LEU A 82 11.80 -17.85 -1.51
N TYR A 83 11.05 -16.78 -1.23
CA TYR A 83 9.67 -16.63 -1.69
C TYR A 83 9.55 -16.58 -3.22
N SER A 84 10.49 -15.91 -3.89
CA SER A 84 10.56 -15.91 -5.35
C SER A 84 10.80 -17.30 -5.92
N LEU A 85 11.75 -18.06 -5.33
CA LEU A 85 12.02 -19.44 -5.75
C LEU A 85 10.83 -20.37 -5.50
N MET A 86 10.16 -20.26 -4.34
CA MET A 86 8.96 -21.05 -4.05
C MET A 86 7.86 -20.78 -5.06
N GLN A 87 7.62 -19.51 -5.41
CA GLN A 87 6.62 -19.14 -6.42
C GLN A 87 6.94 -19.73 -7.82
N GLN A 88 8.22 -19.88 -8.16
CA GLN A 88 8.67 -20.40 -9.45
C GLN A 88 8.72 -21.93 -9.51
N GLN A 89 9.07 -22.58 -8.41
CA GLN A 89 9.43 -23.99 -8.37
C GLN A 89 8.34 -24.89 -7.77
N MET A 90 7.46 -24.34 -6.92
CA MET A 90 6.39 -25.12 -6.30
C MET A 90 5.23 -25.35 -7.28
N SER A 91 4.45 -26.41 -7.02
CA SER A 91 3.23 -26.65 -7.77
C SER A 91 2.25 -25.49 -7.59
N LYS A 92 1.49 -25.18 -8.65
CA LYS A 92 0.42 -24.19 -8.58
C LYS A 92 -0.74 -24.78 -7.78
N GLN A 93 -0.97 -24.27 -6.58
CA GLN A 93 -2.06 -24.68 -5.69
C GLN A 93 -2.77 -23.44 -5.16
N ASP A 94 -4.10 -23.48 -5.04
CA ASP A 94 -4.91 -22.31 -4.65
C ASP A 94 -4.62 -21.80 -3.23
N HIS A 95 -4.12 -22.67 -2.36
CA HIS A 95 -3.81 -22.34 -0.96
C HIS A 95 -2.40 -21.79 -0.76
N TYR A 96 -1.57 -21.69 -1.82
CA TYR A 96 -0.25 -21.07 -1.73
C TYR A 96 -0.35 -19.56 -2.01
N ASP A 97 0.02 -18.76 -1.00
CA ASP A 97 0.13 -17.30 -1.11
C ASP A 97 1.59 -16.89 -0.86
N TYR A 98 2.25 -16.40 -1.92
CA TYR A 98 3.60 -15.84 -1.87
C TYR A 98 3.60 -14.31 -1.91
N GLY A 99 2.44 -13.67 -1.79
CA GLY A 99 2.28 -12.23 -1.81
C GLY A 99 2.81 -11.54 -0.54
N MET A 100 2.92 -10.21 -0.61
CA MET A 100 3.47 -9.41 0.49
C MET A 100 2.69 -9.54 1.80
N ARG A 101 1.38 -9.85 1.75
CA ARG A 101 0.58 -10.07 2.96
C ARG A 101 1.04 -11.31 3.73
N ALA A 102 1.29 -12.42 3.02
CA ALA A 102 1.83 -13.65 3.61
C ALA A 102 3.24 -13.42 4.18
N ILE A 103 4.11 -12.73 3.44
CA ILE A 103 5.47 -12.38 3.90
C ILE A 103 5.41 -11.52 5.18
N LYS A 104 4.55 -10.50 5.22
CA LYS A 104 4.36 -9.66 6.41
C LYS A 104 3.97 -10.48 7.62
N ALA A 105 3.05 -11.44 7.47
CA ALA A 105 2.61 -12.30 8.58
C ALA A 105 3.78 -13.13 9.15
N VAL A 106 4.62 -13.70 8.28
CA VAL A 106 5.81 -14.45 8.72
C VAL A 106 6.80 -13.56 9.46
N LEU A 107 7.04 -12.34 8.98
CA LEU A 107 7.96 -11.40 9.62
C LEU A 107 7.51 -10.99 11.03
N VAL A 108 6.20 -10.75 11.22
CA VAL A 108 5.64 -10.42 12.54
C VAL A 108 5.78 -11.60 13.50
N VAL A 109 5.48 -12.82 13.06
CA VAL A 109 5.63 -14.02 13.90
C VAL A 109 7.10 -14.27 14.24
N ALA A 110 8.02 -14.07 13.29
CA ALA A 110 9.46 -14.20 13.55
C ALA A 110 9.94 -13.26 14.66
N GLY A 111 9.36 -12.06 14.77
CA GLY A 111 9.63 -11.13 15.89
C GLY A 111 9.18 -11.65 17.25
N SER A 112 8.02 -12.29 17.32
CA SER A 112 7.48 -12.83 18.59
C SER A 112 8.19 -14.08 19.11
N VAL A 113 8.91 -14.80 18.25
CA VAL A 113 9.57 -16.08 18.59
C VAL A 113 11.02 -15.87 19.05
N LYS A 114 11.51 -14.63 19.01
CA LYS A 114 12.88 -14.25 19.37
C LYS A 114 13.01 -13.92 20.85
#